data_AF-A0A1S1Q3L3-F1
#
_entry.id   AF-A0A1S1Q3L3-F1
#
_cell.length_a   1.000
_cell.length_b   1.000
_cell.length_c   1.000
_cell.angle_alpha   90.00
_cell.angle_beta   90.00
_cell.angle_gamma   90.00
#
_symmetry.space_group_name_H-M   'P 1'
#
loop_
_entity.id
_entity.type
_entity.pdbx_description
1 polymer ?
#
loop_
_entity_poly.entity_id
_entity_poly.type
_entity_poly.pdbx_seq_one_letter_code
_entity_poly.pdbx_strand_id
1 'polypeptide(L)'
;MHWQSGTAQLLPRLIAGRTRGPLFLTDRKAPSRTPTLDTCPTTGRARLSYRRAAELFEYQTRAITSPNGQARGFTLHQLRHAALTHDAESGTSTPMLLARSRHSTARSLERYARPGVDAVASHVAHLDPATRRRAPGPS
;
A
#
# COMPACT_ATOMS: atom_id res chain seq x y z
N MET A 1 -4.61 -7.01 9.65
CA MET A 1 -4.00 -6.30 8.51
C MET A 1 -2.84 -7.15 8.04
N HIS A 2 -2.79 -7.51 6.75
CA HIS A 2 -1.68 -8.29 6.19
C HIS A 2 -0.77 -7.34 5.41
N TRP A 3 0.53 -7.38 5.71
CA TRP A 3 1.54 -6.58 5.03
C TRP A 3 2.21 -7.44 3.96
N GLN A 4 2.46 -6.88 2.78
CA GLN A 4 3.32 -7.54 1.80
C GLN A 4 4.75 -7.62 2.35
N SER A 5 5.51 -8.64 1.92
CA SER A 5 6.85 -8.95 2.45
C SER A 5 7.80 -7.75 2.45
N GLY A 6 7.78 -6.94 1.38
CA GLY A 6 8.60 -5.73 1.31
C GLY A 6 8.26 -4.70 2.39
N THR A 7 6.98 -4.45 2.67
CA THR A 7 6.59 -3.53 3.75
C THR A 7 6.88 -4.13 5.12
N ALA A 8 6.71 -5.45 5.29
CA ALA A 8 7.01 -6.14 6.53
C ALA A 8 8.49 -6.02 6.91
N GLN A 9 9.40 -6.05 5.94
CA GLN A 9 10.85 -5.87 6.16
C GLN A 9 11.23 -4.47 6.66
N LEU A 10 10.45 -3.43 6.32
CA LEU A 10 10.70 -2.06 6.77
C LEU A 10 10.12 -1.79 8.17
N LEU A 11 9.15 -2.58 8.61
CA LEU A 11 8.45 -2.37 9.87
C LEU A 11 9.37 -2.35 11.09
N PRO A 12 10.36 -3.26 11.26
CA PRO A 12 11.29 -3.23 12.40
C PRO A 12 12.03 -1.90 12.54
N ARG A 13 12.45 -1.29 11.41
CA ARG A 13 13.15 0.00 11.39
C ARG A 13 12.24 1.15 11.83
N LEU A 14 10.96 1.11 11.47
CA LEU A 14 9.97 2.13 11.84
C LEU A 14 9.52 2.03 13.30
N ILE A 15 9.35 0.80 13.81
CA ILE A 15 8.88 0.61 15.19
C ILE A 15 10.00 0.77 16.21
N ALA A 16 11.26 0.50 15.84
CA ALA A 16 12.44 0.65 16.70
C ALA A 16 12.24 0.00 18.09
N GLY A 17 11.80 -1.27 18.10
CA GLY A 17 11.54 -2.05 19.32
C GLY A 17 10.20 -1.78 20.01
N ARG A 18 9.40 -0.80 19.55
CA ARG A 18 8.07 -0.56 20.09
C ARG A 18 7.12 -1.70 19.74
N THR A 19 6.40 -2.19 20.74
CA THR A 19 5.38 -3.25 20.58
C THR A 19 3.95 -2.73 20.51
N ARG A 20 3.73 -1.43 20.81
CA ARG A 20 2.40 -0.79 20.82
C ARG A 20 2.46 0.71 20.48
N GLY A 21 1.29 1.24 20.12
CA GLY A 21 1.09 2.64 19.74
C GLY A 21 1.15 2.89 18.22
N PRO A 22 1.04 4.15 17.79
CA PRO A 22 0.96 4.49 16.36
C PRO A 22 2.27 4.18 15.61
N LEU A 23 2.18 3.72 14.36
CA LEU A 23 3.36 3.38 13.55
C LEU A 23 4.19 4.62 13.19
N PHE A 24 3.56 5.60 12.55
CA PHE A 24 4.19 6.85 12.16
C PHE A 24 4.01 7.89 13.25
N LEU A 25 5.12 8.42 13.75
CA LEU A 25 5.15 9.40 14.83
C LEU A 25 5.68 10.74 14.33
N THR A 26 5.29 11.80 15.02
CA THR A 26 5.93 13.12 14.89
C THR A 26 7.30 13.11 15.57
N ASP A 27 8.19 14.02 15.18
CA ASP A 27 9.47 14.19 15.88
C ASP A 27 9.30 14.81 17.27
N ARG A 28 8.27 15.64 17.43
CA ARG A 28 7.95 16.35 18.67
C ARG A 28 7.06 15.51 19.59
N LYS A 29 7.13 15.77 20.90
CA LYS A 29 6.23 15.19 21.90
C LYS A 29 4.78 15.63 21.65
N ALA A 30 3.85 14.75 21.99
CA ALA A 30 2.42 15.03 21.90
C ALA A 30 2.04 16.16 22.88
N PRO A 31 1.27 17.17 22.44
CA PRO A 31 0.60 18.09 23.35
C PRO A 31 -0.26 17.36 24.38
N SER A 32 -0.43 17.94 25.57
CA SER A 32 -1.15 17.33 26.70
C SER A 32 -2.61 16.95 26.39
N ARG A 33 -3.23 17.59 25.40
CA ARG A 33 -4.60 17.31 24.95
C ARG A 33 -4.70 16.25 23.85
N THR A 34 -3.59 15.68 23.38
CA THR A 34 -3.60 14.64 22.34
C THR A 34 -4.26 13.37 22.89
N PRO A 35 -5.20 12.74 22.17
CA PRO A 35 -5.79 11.48 22.59
C PRO A 35 -4.73 10.41 22.87
N THR A 36 -4.98 9.57 23.87
CA THR A 36 -4.06 8.47 24.23
C THR A 36 -3.86 7.49 23.06
N LEU A 37 -4.90 7.26 22.25
CA LEU A 37 -4.83 6.42 21.05
C LEU A 37 -3.89 7.00 19.97
N ASP A 38 -3.72 8.32 19.94
CA ASP A 38 -2.81 9.02 19.02
C ASP A 38 -1.48 9.35 19.68
N THR A 39 -1.19 8.82 20.88
CA THR A 39 0.08 9.04 21.58
C THR A 39 0.83 7.72 21.74
N CYS A 40 2.12 7.70 21.40
CA CYS A 40 2.94 6.53 21.66
C CYS A 40 3.26 6.43 23.16
N PRO A 41 2.91 5.31 23.84
CA PRO A 41 3.14 5.17 25.28
C PRO A 41 4.63 5.05 25.64
N THR A 42 5.47 4.63 24.70
CA THR A 42 6.92 4.46 24.93
C THR A 42 7.69 5.77 24.76
N THR A 43 7.31 6.59 23.77
CA THR A 43 8.09 7.80 23.39
C THR A 43 7.40 9.11 23.75
N GLY A 44 6.10 9.09 24.07
CA GLY A 44 5.27 10.28 24.29
C GLY A 44 5.05 11.13 23.03
N ARG A 45 5.43 10.63 21.85
CA ARG A 45 5.24 11.34 20.56
C ARG A 45 3.86 11.09 20.00
N ALA A 46 3.32 12.08 19.29
CA ALA A 46 2.01 11.98 18.67
C ALA A 46 2.09 11.14 17.38
N ARG A 47 0.95 10.57 17.00
CA ARG A 47 0.73 10.01 15.67
C ARG A 47 0.86 11.10 14.61
N LEU A 48 1.49 10.76 13.50
CA LEU A 48 1.53 11.63 12.34
C LEU A 48 0.12 11.84 11.77
N SER A 49 -0.29 13.10 11.61
CA SER A 49 -1.57 13.42 10.98
C SER A 49 -1.57 13.01 9.51
N TYR A 50 -2.75 12.71 8.95
CA TYR A 50 -2.87 12.35 7.54
C TYR A 50 -2.34 13.46 6.61
N ARG A 51 -2.68 14.73 6.92
CA ARG A 51 -2.17 15.89 6.19
C ARG A 51 -0.64 15.92 6.18
N ARG A 52 0.01 15.76 7.35
CA ARG A 52 1.47 15.79 7.43
C ARG A 52 2.10 14.60 6.72
N ALA A 53 1.49 13.42 6.78
CA ALA A 53 1.92 12.26 6.02
C ALA A 53 1.87 12.51 4.51
N ALA A 54 0.81 13.17 4.01
CA ALA A 54 0.68 13.54 2.60
C ALA A 54 1.76 14.54 2.17
N GLU A 55 2.01 15.59 2.98
CA GLU A 55 3.06 16.58 2.73
C GLU A 55 4.46 15.94 2.67
N LEU A 56 4.77 15.05 3.63
CA LEU A 56 6.05 14.36 3.68
C LEU A 56 6.22 13.40 2.50
N PHE A 57 5.17 12.65 2.14
CA PHE A 57 5.21 11.75 1.00
C PHE A 57 5.43 12.51 -0.32
N GLU A 58 4.69 13.60 -0.53
CA GLU A 58 4.89 14.46 -1.71
C GLU A 58 6.32 15.01 -1.72
N TYR A 59 6.81 15.56 -0.62
CA TYR A 59 8.16 16.13 -0.56
C TYR A 59 9.25 15.09 -0.87
N GLN A 60 9.19 13.91 -0.25
CA GLN A 60 10.22 12.87 -0.40
C GLN A 60 10.23 12.22 -1.78
N THR A 61 9.11 12.27 -2.52
CA THR A 61 9.01 11.69 -3.86
C THR A 61 9.32 12.67 -4.99
N ARG A 62 9.58 13.95 -4.69
CA ARG A 62 9.95 14.96 -5.73
C ARG A 62 11.18 14.58 -6.53
N ALA A 63 12.18 14.00 -5.88
CA ALA A 63 13.40 13.54 -6.54
C ALA A 63 13.13 12.46 -7.60
N ILE A 64 12.02 11.70 -7.43
CA ILE A 64 11.61 10.65 -8.37
C ILE A 64 10.81 11.26 -9.54
N THR A 65 9.99 12.27 -9.27
CA THR A 65 9.10 12.86 -10.28
C THR A 65 9.75 13.94 -11.13
N SER A 66 10.86 14.52 -10.68
CA SER A 66 11.49 15.65 -11.37
C SER A 66 13.02 15.59 -11.22
N PRO A 67 13.76 15.20 -12.28
CA PRO A 67 15.23 15.25 -12.29
C PRO A 67 15.78 16.67 -12.06
N ASN A 68 14.99 17.69 -12.40
CA ASN A 68 15.31 19.11 -12.29
C ASN A 68 14.55 19.85 -11.16
N GLY A 69 13.81 19.13 -10.30
CA GLY A 69 13.18 19.67 -9.09
C GLY A 69 11.95 20.58 -9.28
N GLN A 70 11.39 20.67 -10.50
CA GLN A 70 10.27 21.56 -10.83
C GLN A 70 8.89 20.91 -10.61
N ALA A 71 8.77 19.59 -10.70
CA ALA A 71 7.49 18.91 -10.52
C ALA A 71 7.19 18.63 -9.04
N ARG A 72 5.89 18.58 -8.71
CA ARG A 72 5.43 18.06 -7.43
C ARG A 72 5.73 16.56 -7.32
N GLY A 73 5.88 16.07 -6.10
CA GLY A 73 5.98 14.64 -5.86
C GLY A 73 4.63 13.94 -6.00
N PHE A 74 4.64 12.63 -5.77
CA PHE A 74 3.42 11.83 -5.79
C PHE A 74 2.54 12.11 -4.59
N THR A 75 1.24 11.89 -4.74
CA THR A 75 0.24 11.99 -3.67
C THR A 75 -0.09 10.61 -3.10
N LEU A 76 -0.58 10.56 -1.85
CA LEU A 76 -1.09 9.31 -1.26
C LEU A 76 -2.27 8.72 -2.04
N HIS A 77 -3.07 9.57 -2.71
CA HIS A 77 -4.14 9.11 -3.59
C HIS A 77 -3.57 8.37 -4.82
N GLN A 78 -2.52 8.91 -5.45
CA GLN A 78 -1.84 8.23 -6.56
C GLN A 78 -1.20 6.91 -6.10
N LEU A 79 -0.58 6.88 -4.92
CA LEU A 79 -0.05 5.64 -4.35
C LEU A 79 -1.14 4.59 -4.14
N ARG A 80 -2.28 4.98 -3.56
CA ARG A 80 -3.43 4.09 -3.40
C ARG A 80 -3.96 3.60 -4.74
N HIS A 81 -4.02 4.47 -5.75
CA HIS A 81 -4.47 4.11 -7.08
C HIS A 81 -3.53 3.09 -7.72
N ALA A 82 -2.23 3.38 -7.74
CA ALA A 82 -1.21 2.48 -8.28
C ALA A 82 -1.23 1.10 -7.59
N ALA A 83 -1.38 1.05 -6.26
CA ALA A 83 -1.47 -0.21 -5.54
C ALA A 83 -2.68 -1.06 -5.97
N LEU A 84 -3.86 -0.45 -6.14
CA LEU A 84 -5.06 -1.18 -6.57
C LEU A 84 -5.00 -1.58 -8.05
N THR A 85 -4.45 -0.73 -8.92
CA THR A 85 -4.22 -1.07 -10.33
C THR A 85 -3.22 -2.20 -10.46
N HIS A 86 -2.10 -2.15 -9.73
CA HIS A 86 -1.09 -3.20 -9.72
C HIS A 86 -1.64 -4.54 -9.21
N ASP A 87 -2.45 -4.51 -8.15
CA ASP A 87 -3.12 -5.72 -7.66
C ASP A 87 -4.07 -6.30 -8.74
N ALA A 88 -4.81 -5.45 -9.45
CA ALA A 88 -5.69 -5.87 -10.54
C ALA A 88 -4.92 -6.46 -11.74
N GLU A 89 -3.82 -5.83 -12.14
CA GLU A 89 -2.90 -6.33 -13.17
C GLU A 89 -2.24 -7.66 -12.77
N SER A 90 -2.01 -7.88 -11.48
CA SER A 90 -1.51 -9.14 -10.93
C SER A 90 -2.58 -10.26 -10.90
N GLY A 91 -3.77 -10.01 -11.46
CA GLY A 91 -4.86 -10.98 -11.53
C GLY A 91 -5.68 -11.13 -10.25
N THR A 92 -5.59 -10.16 -9.31
CA THR A 92 -6.41 -10.18 -8.09
C THR A 92 -7.89 -10.03 -8.47
N SER A 93 -8.72 -10.92 -7.94
CA SER A 93 -10.16 -10.89 -8.22
C SER A 93 -10.85 -9.65 -7.63
N THR A 94 -11.90 -9.17 -8.30
CA THR A 94 -12.73 -8.05 -7.84
C THR A 94 -13.20 -8.14 -6.37
N PRO A 95 -13.69 -9.28 -5.84
CA PRO A 95 -14.07 -9.36 -4.42
C PRO A 95 -12.88 -9.19 -3.47
N MET A 96 -11.68 -9.64 -3.85
CA MET A 96 -10.47 -9.41 -3.06
C MET A 96 -10.00 -7.96 -3.11
N LEU A 97 -10.10 -7.31 -4.27
CA LEU A 97 -9.83 -5.88 -4.41
C LEU A 97 -10.81 -5.03 -3.56
N LEU A 98 -12.09 -5.41 -3.48
CA LEU A 98 -13.07 -4.76 -2.60
C LEU A 98 -12.71 -4.91 -1.12
N ALA A 99 -12.43 -6.15 -0.68
CA ALA A 99 -12.04 -6.43 0.69
C ALA A 99 -10.75 -5.67 1.10
N ARG A 100 -9.75 -5.63 0.23
CA ARG A 100 -8.47 -4.94 0.48
C ARG A 100 -8.61 -3.43 0.50
N SER A 101 -9.40 -2.88 -0.42
CA SER A 101 -9.60 -1.43 -0.54
C SER A 101 -10.57 -0.86 0.50
N ARG A 102 -11.42 -1.70 1.12
CA ARG A 102 -12.56 -1.28 1.96
C ARG A 102 -13.58 -0.43 1.19
N HIS A 103 -13.62 -0.56 -0.13
CA HIS A 103 -14.70 0.01 -0.94
C HIS A 103 -15.95 -0.83 -0.76
N SER A 104 -17.10 -0.17 -0.55
CA SER A 104 -18.39 -0.84 -0.32
C SER A 104 -19.04 -1.35 -1.61
N THR A 105 -18.61 -0.89 -2.79
CA THR A 105 -19.23 -1.23 -4.07
C THR A 105 -18.22 -1.43 -5.19
N ALA A 106 -18.51 -2.36 -6.10
CA ALA A 106 -17.71 -2.61 -7.31
C ALA A 106 -17.58 -1.37 -8.20
N ARG A 107 -18.64 -0.55 -8.30
CA ARG A 107 -18.63 0.70 -9.05
C ARG A 107 -17.53 1.67 -8.59
N SER A 108 -17.32 1.78 -7.28
CA SER A 108 -16.24 2.62 -6.74
C SER A 108 -14.82 2.08 -7.04
N LEU A 109 -14.73 0.83 -7.50
CA LEU A 109 -13.50 0.14 -7.84
C LEU A 109 -13.20 0.12 -9.36
N GLU A 110 -14.19 0.41 -10.22
CA GLU A 110 -14.08 0.39 -11.69
C GLU A 110 -12.95 1.29 -12.24
N ARG A 111 -12.56 2.33 -11.49
CA ARG A 111 -11.43 3.19 -11.83
C ARG A 111 -10.07 2.46 -11.70
N TYR A 112 -10.00 1.43 -10.86
CA TYR A 112 -8.77 0.72 -10.51
C TYR A 112 -8.69 -0.70 -11.10
N ALA A 113 -9.84 -1.35 -11.35
CA ALA A 113 -9.90 -2.69 -11.97
C ALA A 113 -9.99 -2.64 -13.50
N ARG A 114 -9.00 -2.02 -14.15
CA ARG A 114 -8.84 -2.05 -15.60
C ARG A 114 -7.53 -2.77 -15.96
N PRO A 115 -7.48 -4.11 -15.83
CA PRO A 115 -6.27 -4.85 -16.16
C PRO A 115 -5.92 -4.66 -17.63
N GLY A 116 -4.62 -4.50 -17.92
CA GLY A 116 -4.11 -4.45 -19.29
C GLY A 116 -4.29 -5.79 -20.03
N VAL A 117 -4.12 -5.77 -21.36
CA VAL A 117 -4.27 -6.96 -22.21
C VAL A 117 -3.35 -8.11 -21.80
N ASP A 118 -2.12 -7.82 -21.39
CA ASP A 118 -1.14 -8.82 -20.96
C ASP A 118 -1.52 -9.50 -19.63
N ALA A 119 -2.15 -8.74 -18.73
CA ALA A 119 -2.67 -9.26 -17.47
C ALA A 119 -3.83 -10.24 -17.71
N VAL A 120 -4.72 -9.91 -18.65
CA VAL A 120 -5.82 -10.80 -19.06
C VAL A 120 -5.26 -12.07 -19.72
N ALA A 121 -4.30 -11.94 -20.63
CA ALA A 121 -3.67 -13.08 -21.29
C ALA A 121 -2.98 -14.02 -20.29
N SER A 122 -2.22 -13.46 -19.35
CA SER A 122 -1.53 -14.23 -18.29
C SER A 122 -2.52 -14.94 -17.37
N HIS A 123 -3.64 -14.28 -17.01
CA HIS A 123 -4.69 -14.89 -16.20
C HIS A 123 -5.36 -16.08 -16.91
N VAL A 124 -5.70 -15.92 -18.19
CA VAL A 124 -6.27 -16.99 -19.02
C VAL A 124 -5.29 -18.16 -19.15
N ALA A 125 -4.01 -17.88 -19.42
CA ALA A 125 -2.97 -18.91 -19.50
C ALA A 125 -2.79 -19.67 -18.18
N HIS A 126 -2.86 -18.99 -17.03
CA HIS A 126 -2.81 -19.64 -15.72
C HIS A 126 -4.01 -20.57 -15.45
N LEU A 127 -5.19 -20.22 -15.96
CA LEU A 127 -6.39 -21.05 -15.83
C LEU A 127 -6.44 -22.21 -16.83
N ASP A 128 -5.60 -22.18 -17.88
CA ASP A 128 -5.58 -23.19 -18.93
C ASP A 128 -5.32 -24.60 -18.35
N PRO A 129 -6.29 -25.51 -18.40
CA PRO A 129 -6.14 -26.87 -17.89
C PRO A 129 -5.08 -27.69 -18.66
N ALA A 130 -4.70 -27.29 -19.88
CA ALA A 130 -3.66 -27.97 -20.66
C ALA A 130 -2.26 -27.81 -20.03
N THR A 131 -2.00 -26.73 -19.30
CA THR A 131 -0.71 -26.52 -18.59
C THR A 131 -0.51 -27.51 -17.44
N ARG A 132 -1.58 -27.89 -16.73
CA ARG A 132 -1.54 -28.87 -15.63
C ARG A 132 -1.23 -30.30 -16.10
N ARG A 133 -1.56 -30.65 -17.34
CA ARG A 133 -1.32 -31.99 -17.88
C ARG A 133 0.15 -32.25 -18.28
N ARG A 134 1.00 -31.22 -18.23
CA ARG A 134 2.40 -31.28 -18.66
C ARG A 134 3.41 -31.48 -17.53
N ALA A 135 2.96 -31.59 -16.28
CA ALA A 135 3.84 -32.00 -15.18
C ALA A 135 4.25 -33.48 -15.39
N PRO A 136 5.54 -33.80 -15.60
CA PRO A 136 5.97 -35.18 -15.68
C PRO A 136 5.74 -35.85 -14.32
N GLY A 137 5.03 -36.99 -14.32
CA GLY A 137 4.88 -37.80 -13.12
C GLY A 137 6.25 -38.30 -12.63
N PRO A 138 6.44 -38.49 -11.31
CA PRO A 138 7.70 -38.98 -10.78
C PRO A 138 7.96 -40.40 -11.31
N SER A 139 9.15 -40.61 -11.88
CA SER A 139 9.70 -41.92 -12.28
C SER A 139 10.11 -42.76 -11.08
#